data_AF-A0A5A7MXS7-F1
#
_entry.id   AF-A0A5A7MXS7-F1
#
_cell.length_a   1.000
_cell.length_b   1.000
_cell.length_c   1.000
_cell.angle_alpha   90.00
_cell.angle_beta   90.00
_cell.angle_gamma   90.00
#
_symmetry.space_group_name_H-M   'P 1'
#
loop_
_entity.id
_entity.type
_entity.pdbx_description
1 polymer ?
#
loop_
_entity_poly.entity_id
_entity_poly.type
_entity_poly.pdbx_seq_one_letter_code
_entity_poly.pdbx_strand_id
1 'polypeptide(L)'
;MVDRNTHMGHLKGCLEAWLSAFFEVDRVRMRFRPSYFPFTEPSAEVDINCAWRDGALVVGEGDDWLEVLGCGMVNPRVLSACGLDPDEFQALPSGRGSTAWPC
;
A
#
# COMPACT_ATOMS: atom_id res chain seq x y z
N MET A 1 -6.63 1.73 9.87
CA MET A 1 -6.33 2.60 11.03
C MET A 1 -6.96 3.95 10.75
N VAL A 2 -7.70 4.52 11.71
CA VAL A 2 -8.35 5.83 11.58
C VAL A 2 -7.89 6.67 12.76
N ASP A 3 -7.18 7.77 12.51
CA ASP A 3 -6.66 8.65 13.57
C ASP A 3 -6.47 10.08 13.02
N ARG A 4 -6.49 11.08 13.91
CA ARG A 4 -6.48 12.52 13.57
C ARG A 4 -5.13 13.02 13.03
N ASN A 5 -4.05 12.27 13.26
CA ASN A 5 -2.70 12.59 12.78
C ASN A 5 -2.14 11.54 11.78
N THR A 6 -2.99 10.72 11.15
CA THR A 6 -2.51 9.68 10.22
C THR A 6 -2.20 10.24 8.83
N HIS A 7 -0.92 10.45 8.55
CA HIS A 7 -0.44 10.88 7.23
C HIS A 7 0.19 9.73 6.39
N MET A 8 0.43 9.97 5.09
CA MET A 8 1.02 9.00 4.15
C MET A 8 2.36 8.39 4.63
N GLY A 9 3.15 9.12 5.43
CA GLY A 9 4.37 8.58 6.04
C GLY A 9 4.13 7.39 6.99
N HIS A 10 3.02 7.38 7.73
CA HIS A 10 2.65 6.26 8.60
C HIS A 10 2.21 5.06 7.76
N LEU A 11 1.44 5.30 6.70
CA LEU A 11 1.09 4.26 5.74
C LEU A 11 2.34 3.61 5.15
N LYS A 12 3.32 4.41 4.71
CA LYS A 12 4.58 3.91 4.17
C LYS A 12 5.34 3.05 5.19
N GLY A 13 5.48 3.51 6.43
CA GLY A 13 6.16 2.74 7.48
C GLY A 13 5.46 1.42 7.81
N CYS A 14 4.13 1.44 7.94
CA CYS A 14 3.35 0.22 8.15
C CYS A 14 3.47 -0.77 6.97
N LEU A 15 3.46 -0.27 5.73
CA LEU A 15 3.65 -1.09 4.54
C LEU A 15 5.07 -1.67 4.46
N GLU A 16 6.11 -0.88 4.78
CA GLU A 16 7.50 -1.37 4.80
C GLU A 16 7.66 -2.52 5.78
N ALA A 17 7.16 -2.35 7.01
CA ALA A 17 7.22 -3.37 8.05
C ALA A 17 6.41 -4.61 7.67
N TRP A 18 5.20 -4.43 7.13
CA TRP A 18 4.34 -5.55 6.73
C TRP A 18 4.93 -6.34 5.56
N LEU A 19 5.39 -5.66 4.51
CA LEU A 19 5.98 -6.30 3.32
C LEU A 19 7.28 -7.01 3.67
N SER A 20 8.15 -6.39 4.48
CA SER A 20 9.40 -7.01 4.92
C SER A 20 9.14 -8.27 5.74
N ALA A 21 8.15 -8.25 6.65
CA ALA A 21 7.75 -9.43 7.41
C ALA A 21 7.05 -10.49 6.55
N PHE A 22 6.24 -10.10 5.56
CA PHE A 22 5.50 -11.02 4.70
C PHE A 22 6.40 -11.76 3.71
N PHE A 23 7.39 -11.06 3.14
CA PHE A 23 8.37 -11.65 2.22
C PHE A 23 9.62 -12.18 2.93
N GLU A 24 9.68 -12.11 4.26
CA GLU A 24 10.80 -12.57 5.08
C GLU A 24 12.16 -11.96 4.66
N VAL A 25 12.17 -10.67 4.36
CA VAL A 25 13.38 -9.92 3.97
C VAL A 25 13.65 -8.79 4.94
N ASP A 26 14.92 -8.45 5.15
CA ASP A 26 15.32 -7.39 6.10
C ASP A 26 14.78 -6.02 5.72
N ARG A 27 14.72 -5.72 4.42
CA ARG A 27 14.19 -4.46 3.91
C ARG A 27 13.75 -4.55 2.45
N VAL A 28 12.52 -4.13 2.19
CA VAL A 28 11.97 -3.99 0.83
C VAL A 28 12.11 -2.55 0.34
N ARG A 29 12.58 -2.34 -0.90
CA ARG A 29 12.43 -1.03 -1.55
C ARG A 29 11.05 -0.96 -2.18
N MET A 30 10.30 0.05 -1.79
CA MET A 30 8.95 0.29 -2.29
C MET A 30 8.91 1.52 -3.17
N ARG A 31 8.06 1.47 -4.20
CA ARG A 31 7.74 2.59 -5.07
C ARG A 31 6.23 2.80 -5.09
N PHE A 32 5.81 4.05 -4.87
CA PHE A 32 4.40 4.45 -4.97
C PHE A 32 4.16 5.07 -6.34
N ARG A 33 3.28 4.48 -7.14
CA ARG A 33 2.83 5.03 -8.41
C ARG A 33 1.43 5.62 -8.25
N PRO A 34 1.18 6.88 -8.64
CA PRO A 34 -0.17 7.43 -8.63
C PRO A 34 -1.11 6.53 -9.43
N SER A 35 -2.23 6.15 -8.82
CA SER A 35 -3.29 5.38 -9.46
C SER A 35 -4.65 5.98 -9.07
N TYR A 36 -5.75 5.39 -9.51
CA TYR A 36 -7.10 5.86 -9.18
C TYR A 36 -7.96 4.70 -8.69
N PHE A 37 -8.38 4.78 -7.42
CA PHE A 37 -9.42 3.91 -6.87
C PHE A 37 -10.59 4.76 -6.38
N PRO A 38 -11.84 4.40 -6.70
CA PRO A 38 -13.03 5.24 -6.44
C PRO A 38 -13.32 5.48 -4.95
N PHE A 39 -12.66 4.73 -4.05
CA PHE A 39 -12.81 4.81 -2.60
C PHE A 39 -11.62 5.47 -1.89
N THR A 40 -10.58 5.90 -2.62
CA THR A 40 -9.39 6.56 -2.04
C THR A 40 -8.95 7.79 -2.83
N GLU A 41 -8.54 8.84 -2.12
CA GLU A 41 -8.01 10.07 -2.72
C GLU A 41 -7.07 10.78 -1.72
N PRO A 42 -5.75 10.90 -2.00
CA PRO A 42 -5.01 10.37 -3.15
C PRO A 42 -4.84 8.84 -3.13
N SER A 43 -4.79 8.25 -4.32
CA SER A 43 -4.63 6.80 -4.57
C SER A 43 -3.24 6.48 -5.14
N ALA A 44 -2.67 5.35 -4.75
CA ALA A 44 -1.36 4.89 -5.25
C ALA A 44 -1.25 3.36 -5.30
N GLU A 45 -0.68 2.83 -6.37
CA GLU A 45 -0.19 1.45 -6.43
C GLU A 45 1.19 1.37 -5.76
N VAL A 46 1.46 0.24 -5.10
CA VAL A 46 2.74 -0.05 -4.47
C VAL A 46 3.43 -1.17 -5.23
N ASP A 47 4.60 -0.84 -5.78
CA ASP A 47 5.52 -1.81 -6.33
C ASP A 47 6.64 -2.10 -5.34
N ILE A 48 7.15 -3.32 -5.35
CA ILE A 48 8.34 -3.73 -4.59
C ILE A 48 9.45 -4.15 -5.55
N ASN A 49 10.69 -3.94 -5.12
CA ASN A 49 11.84 -4.39 -5.92
C ASN A 49 11.96 -5.91 -5.91
N CYS A 50 12.24 -6.48 -7.08
CA CYS A 50 12.41 -7.91 -7.27
C CYS A 50 13.44 -8.24 -8.35
N ALA A 51 13.83 -9.51 -8.40
CA ALA A 51 14.63 -10.09 -9.46
C ALA A 51 14.07 -11.46 -9.86
N TRP A 52 14.22 -11.83 -11.12
CA TRP A 52 13.94 -13.19 -11.58
C TRP A 52 15.24 -14.00 -11.65
N ARG A 53 15.31 -15.11 -10.92
CA ARG A 53 16.46 -16.03 -10.89
C ARG A 53 15.98 -17.44 -11.15
N ASP A 54 16.45 -18.04 -12.24
CA ASP A 54 16.13 -19.43 -12.61
C ASP A 54 14.61 -19.73 -12.63
N GLY A 55 13.80 -18.74 -13.03
CA GLY A 55 12.33 -18.84 -13.06
C GLY A 55 11.64 -18.59 -11.72
N ALA A 56 12.39 -18.36 -10.64
CA ALA A 56 11.87 -17.97 -9.34
C ALA A 56 11.93 -16.44 -9.14
N LEU A 57 10.90 -15.89 -8.51
CA LEU A 57 10.84 -14.49 -8.10
C LEU A 57 11.55 -14.34 -6.75
N VAL A 58 12.57 -13.47 -6.70
CA VAL A 58 13.27 -13.08 -5.47
C VAL A 58 12.90 -11.65 -5.15
N VAL A 59 12.26 -11.45 -4.00
CA VAL A 59 11.85 -10.12 -3.51
C VAL A 59 12.98 -9.50 -2.70
N GLY A 60 13.15 -8.18 -2.77
CA GLY A 60 14.17 -7.45 -2.00
C GLY A 60 15.52 -7.33 -2.71
N GLU A 61 15.73 -8.05 -3.82
CA GLU A 61 16.90 -7.94 -4.68
C GLU A 61 16.53 -7.43 -6.08
N GLY A 62 17.53 -7.06 -6.89
CA GLY A 62 17.33 -6.64 -8.28
C GLY A 62 16.76 -5.23 -8.48
N ASP A 63 16.60 -4.89 -9.77
CA ASP A 63 16.12 -3.59 -10.25
C ASP A 63 14.74 -3.66 -10.93
N ASP A 64 14.14 -4.86 -11.01
CA ASP A 64 12.77 -5.03 -11.50
C ASP A 64 11.76 -4.63 -10.43
N TRP A 65 10.53 -4.35 -10.86
CA TRP A 65 9.45 -3.91 -10.00
C TRP A 65 8.23 -4.82 -10.17
N LEU A 66 7.69 -5.29 -9.05
CA LEU A 66 6.44 -6.05 -9.01
C LEU A 66 5.37 -5.27 -8.26
N GLU A 67 4.25 -5.01 -8.92
CA GLU A 67 3.06 -4.46 -8.27
C GLU A 67 2.49 -5.49 -7.29
N VAL A 68 2.25 -5.09 -6.04
CA VAL A 68 1.80 -6.02 -4.99
C VAL A 68 0.54 -5.59 -4.26
N LEU A 69 0.22 -4.29 -4.24
CA LEU A 69 -1.03 -3.80 -3.66
C LEU A 69 -1.42 -2.41 -4.18
N GLY A 70 -2.72 -2.12 -4.16
CA GLY A 70 -3.26 -0.76 -4.20
C GLY A 70 -3.41 -0.18 -2.80
N CYS A 71 -2.99 1.06 -2.59
CA CYS A 71 -3.18 1.81 -1.35
C CYS A 71 -3.69 3.23 -1.63
N GLY A 72 -4.11 3.94 -0.58
CA GLY A 72 -4.54 5.32 -0.70
C GLY A 72 -5.13 5.83 0.59
N MET A 73 -5.42 7.12 0.68
CA MET A 73 -6.17 7.68 1.80
C MET A 73 -7.67 7.50 1.52
N VAL A 74 -8.46 7.07 2.50
CA VAL A 74 -9.91 6.90 2.30
C VAL A 74 -10.53 8.21 1.83
N ASN A 75 -11.38 8.13 0.80
CA ASN A 75 -12.04 9.31 0.26
C ASN A 75 -12.90 9.99 1.34
N PRO A 76 -12.83 11.32 1.50
CA PRO A 76 -13.64 12.08 2.46
C PRO A 76 -15.14 11.78 2.39
N ARG A 77 -15.68 11.52 1.19
CA ARG A 77 -17.09 11.17 1.01
C ARG A 77 -17.47 9.85 1.68
N VAL A 78 -16.54 8.90 1.76
CA VAL A 78 -16.74 7.63 2.47
C VAL A 78 -16.72 7.86 3.98
N LEU A 79 -15.84 8.73 4.47
CA LEU A 79 -15.79 9.10 5.89
C LEU A 79 -17.07 9.80 6.35
N SER A 80 -17.55 10.77 5.57
CA SER A 80 -18.82 11.46 5.86
C SER A 80 -20.02 10.51 5.82
N ALA A 81 -20.03 9.53 4.91
CA ALA A 81 -21.07 8.50 4.87
C ALA A 81 -21.08 7.59 6.11
N CYS A 82 -19.94 7.44 6.79
CA CYS A 82 -19.82 6.73 8.06
C CYS A 82 -20.03 7.62 9.30
N GLY A 83 -20.38 8.91 9.12
CA GLY A 83 -20.60 9.84 10.22
C GLY A 83 -19.31 10.36 10.88
N LEU A 84 -18.17 10.26 10.20
CA LEU A 84 -16.89 10.80 10.65
C LEU A 84 -16.58 12.11 9.91
N ASP A 85 -16.11 13.11 10.64
CA ASP A 85 -15.68 14.39 10.06
C ASP A 85 -14.34 14.20 9.31
N PRO A 86 -14.30 14.37 7.97
CA PRO A 86 -13.09 14.18 7.19
C PRO A 86 -12.02 15.25 7.43
N ASP A 87 -12.37 16.40 8.01
CA ASP A 87 -11.40 17.43 8.40
C ASP A 87 -10.70 17.07 9.72
N GLU A 88 -11.33 16.21 10.53
CA GLU A 88 -10.80 15.76 11.81
C GLU A 88 -10.18 14.35 11.74
N PHE A 89 -10.68 13.47 10.87
CA PHE A 89 -10.29 12.06 10.81
C PHE A 89 -9.70 11.66 9.46
N GLN A 90 -8.51 11.06 9.48
CA GLN A 90 -7.90 10.43 8.32
C GLN A 90 -7.91 8.89 8.48
N ALA A 91 -8.25 8.18 7.41
CA ALA A 91 -8.33 6.72 7.43
C ALA A 91 -7.45 6.08 6.35
N LEU A 92 -6.78 4.99 6.75
CA LEU A 92 -6.11 4.06 5.84
C LEU A 92 -7.05 2.89 5.55
N PRO A 93 -7.33 2.58 4.27
CA PRO A 93 -8.04 1.38 3.89
C PRO A 93 -7.25 0.16 4.38
N SER A 94 -7.90 -0.71 5.14
CA SER A 94 -7.38 -2.05 5.47
C SER A 94 -7.79 -3.07 4.41
N GLY A 95 -7.65 -2.70 3.14
CA GLY A 95 -8.03 -3.55 2.01
C GLY A 95 -6.89 -4.50 1.63
N ARG A 96 -7.08 -5.81 1.83
CA ARG A 96 -6.28 -6.82 1.13
C ARG A 96 -6.90 -7.05 -0.24
N GLY A 97 -6.22 -6.62 -1.30
CA GLY A 97 -6.49 -7.10 -2.66
C GLY A 97 -6.30 -6.07 -3.76
N SER A 98 -5.29 -6.31 -4.62
CA SER A 98 -5.44 -6.33 -6.08
C SER A 98 -4.19 -6.91 -6.77
N THR A 99 -4.41 -8.01 -7.51
CA THR A 99 -3.80 -8.36 -8.82
C THR A 99 -2.38 -8.96 -8.94
N ALA A 100 -1.77 -9.53 -7.90
CA ALA A 100 -0.46 -10.19 -8.11
C ALA A 100 -0.21 -11.48 -7.32
N TRP A 101 -1.19 -12.36 -7.10
CA TRP A 101 -0.87 -13.73 -6.67
C TRP A 101 -1.83 -14.75 -7.32
N PRO A 102 -1.30 -15.77 -8.03
CA PRO A 102 -2.13 -16.84 -8.56
C PRO A 102 -2.61 -17.75 -7.42
N CYS A 103 -3.75 -18.38 -7.67
CA CYS A 103 -4.15 -19.64 -7.06
C CYS A 103 -3.01 -20.67 -7.13
#